data_AF-A0A9D7EXT0-F1
#
_entry.id   AF-A0A9D7EXT0-F1
#
_cell.length_a   1.000
_cell.length_b   1.000
_cell.length_c   1.000
_cell.angle_alpha   90.00
_cell.angle_beta   90.00
_cell.angle_gamma   90.00
#
_symmetry.space_group_name_H-M   'P 1'
#
loop_
_entity.id
_entity.type
_entity.pdbx_description
1 polymer ?
#
loop_
_entity_poly.entity_id
_entity_poly.type
_entity_poly.pdbx_seq_one_letter_code
_entity_poly.pdbx_strand_id
1 'polypeptide(L)'
;MQGIRKYLIVFVAIASLAGCKQKKKINLSGEETVAVNDFIDFFAPLDLPLEFADTSLLKAKKDNDSLLISQKNFNQFVPDSVLQQVYAKGVKPKIYVLGKVTVPKAETYLL
;
A
#
# COMPACT_ATOMS: atom_id res chain seq x y z
N MET A 1 31.94 28.29 -27.07
CA MET A 1 30.55 27.96 -26.66
C MET A 1 30.22 26.46 -26.64
N GLN A 2 31.15 25.53 -26.88
CA GLN A 2 30.87 24.07 -26.86
C GLN A 2 31.09 23.39 -25.49
N GLY A 3 31.97 23.94 -24.63
CA GLY A 3 32.27 23.36 -23.31
C GLY A 3 31.07 23.39 -22.36
N ILE A 4 30.41 24.55 -22.21
CA ILE A 4 29.24 24.74 -21.33
C ILE A 4 28.08 23.79 -21.67
N ARG A 5 27.85 23.50 -22.97
CA ARG A 5 26.80 22.56 -23.39
C ARG A 5 27.09 21.12 -22.96
N LYS A 6 28.37 20.71 -22.96
CA LYS A 6 28.79 19.37 -22.50
C LYS A 6 28.62 19.23 -20.99
N TYR A 7 28.98 20.26 -20.21
CA TYR A 7 28.80 20.24 -18.75
C TYR A 7 27.33 20.25 -18.34
N LEU A 8 26.46 20.97 -19.06
CA LEU A 8 25.00 20.95 -18.82
C LEU A 8 24.39 19.57 -19.05
N ILE A 9 24.81 18.86 -20.11
CA ILE A 9 24.31 17.51 -20.41
C ILE A 9 24.75 16.52 -19.32
N VAL A 10 26.00 16.61 -18.85
CA VAL A 10 26.52 15.77 -17.77
C VAL A 10 25.79 16.06 -16.45
N PHE A 11 25.50 17.32 -16.15
CA PHE A 11 24.77 17.70 -14.95
C PHE A 11 23.32 17.17 -14.95
N VAL A 12 22.62 17.27 -16.08
CA VAL A 12 21.26 16.72 -16.25
C VAL A 12 21.26 15.19 -16.14
N ALA A 13 22.26 14.51 -16.69
CA ALA A 13 22.40 13.05 -16.57
C ALA A 13 22.60 12.60 -15.12
N ILE A 14 23.47 13.29 -14.36
CA ILE A 14 23.71 13.00 -12.94
C ILE A 14 22.46 13.29 -12.11
N ALA A 15 21.75 14.38 -12.38
CA ALA A 15 20.50 14.71 -11.71
C ALA A 15 19.39 13.65 -11.94
N SER A 16 19.35 13.05 -13.13
CA SER A 16 18.38 12.00 -13.45
C SER A 16 18.62 10.68 -12.69
N LEU A 17 19.88 10.38 -12.34
CA LEU A 17 20.26 9.18 -11.59
C LEU A 17 19.96 9.31 -10.09
N ALA A 18 20.00 10.53 -9.54
CA ALA A 18 19.71 10.79 -8.12
C ALA A 18 18.20 10.78 -7.77
N GLY A 19 17.31 10.80 -8.77
CA GLY A 19 15.86 10.90 -8.58
C GLY A 19 15.12 9.58 -8.29
N CYS A 20 15.74 8.43 -8.54
CA CYS A 20 15.10 7.13 -8.36
C CYS A 20 15.24 6.61 -6.94
N LYS A 21 14.53 7.22 -5.98
CA LYS A 21 14.17 6.53 -4.73
C LYS A 21 13.12 5.48 -5.08
N GLN A 22 13.55 4.31 -5.56
CA GLN A 22 12.65 3.17 -5.72
C GLN A 22 12.13 2.78 -4.34
N LYS A 23 10.88 3.17 -4.04
CA LYS A 23 10.17 2.65 -2.88
C LYS A 23 10.08 1.13 -3.06
N LYS A 24 10.43 0.38 -2.01
CA LYS A 24 10.33 -1.08 -1.98
C LYS A 24 8.93 -1.47 -2.43
N LYS A 25 8.82 -2.31 -3.47
CA LYS A 25 7.53 -2.84 -3.91
C LYS A 25 7.10 -3.90 -2.91
N ILE A 26 6.29 -3.51 -1.93
CA ILE A 26 5.73 -4.41 -0.93
C ILE A 26 4.64 -5.24 -1.63
N ASN A 27 4.72 -6.56 -1.53
CA ASN A 27 3.74 -7.48 -2.07
C ASN A 27 3.11 -8.28 -0.94
N LEU A 28 1.84 -8.01 -0.62
CA LEU A 28 1.10 -8.71 0.42
C LEU A 28 0.19 -9.83 -0.13
N SER A 29 0.15 -10.04 -1.45
CA SER A 29 -0.70 -11.06 -2.07
C SER A 29 -0.07 -12.47 -2.06
N GLY A 30 1.22 -12.58 -1.70
CA GLY A 30 1.96 -13.84 -1.63
C GLY A 30 1.78 -14.62 -0.32
N GLU A 31 2.64 -15.61 -0.10
CA GLU A 31 2.62 -16.47 1.09
C GLU A 31 3.83 -16.29 2.02
N GLU A 32 4.71 -15.35 1.72
CA GLU A 32 5.91 -15.07 2.51
C GLU A 32 5.54 -14.32 3.80
N THR A 33 6.26 -14.61 4.88
CA THR A 33 6.10 -13.88 6.15
C THR A 33 6.43 -12.41 5.97
N VAL A 34 5.55 -11.54 6.42
CA VAL A 34 5.66 -10.09 6.21
C VAL A 34 6.16 -9.44 7.50
N ALA A 35 7.04 -8.44 7.39
CA ALA A 35 7.42 -7.63 8.55
C ALA A 35 6.28 -6.65 8.90
N VAL A 36 6.05 -6.36 10.18
CA VAL A 36 4.95 -5.47 10.61
C VAL A 36 5.00 -4.10 9.91
N ASN A 37 6.21 -3.56 9.71
CA ASN A 37 6.40 -2.27 9.06
C ASN A 37 6.04 -2.34 7.57
N ASP A 38 6.41 -3.42 6.88
CA ASP A 38 6.01 -3.63 5.48
C ASP A 38 4.48 -3.77 5.37
N PHE A 39 3.83 -4.45 6.33
CA PHE A 39 2.38 -4.55 6.37
C PHE A 39 1.71 -3.17 6.51
N ILE A 40 2.18 -2.33 7.44
CA ILE A 40 1.64 -0.98 7.67
C ILE A 40 1.96 -0.02 6.50
N ASP A 41 3.13 -0.16 5.87
CA ASP A 41 3.56 0.70 4.77
C ASP A 41 2.91 0.36 3.42
N PHE A 42 2.29 -0.82 3.32
CA PHE A 42 1.45 -1.16 2.17
C PHE A 42 0.20 -0.28 2.06
N PHE A 43 -0.31 0.23 3.18
CA PHE A 43 -1.45 1.13 3.21
C PHE A 43 -0.99 2.55 2.87
N ALA A 44 -1.49 3.10 1.77
CA ALA A 44 -1.20 4.47 1.35
C ALA A 44 -1.87 5.49 2.29
N PRO A 45 -1.21 6.61 2.63
CA PRO A 45 -1.83 7.64 3.46
C PRO A 45 -3.05 8.25 2.75
N LEU A 46 -4.13 8.47 3.53
CA LEU A 46 -5.37 9.08 3.05
C LEU A 46 -5.43 10.56 3.47
N ASP A 47 -5.85 11.41 2.54
CA ASP A 47 -6.10 12.82 2.80
C ASP A 47 -7.51 13.00 3.39
N LEU A 48 -7.61 13.76 4.48
CA LEU A 48 -8.86 14.02 5.19
C LEU A 48 -9.36 15.45 4.93
N PRO A 49 -10.70 15.69 4.90
CA PRO A 49 -11.77 14.71 5.14
C PRO A 49 -12.01 13.80 3.94
N LEU A 50 -12.37 12.54 4.21
CA LEU A 50 -12.64 11.51 3.21
C LEU A 50 -14.04 10.94 3.39
N GLU A 51 -14.72 10.69 2.27
CA GLU A 51 -16.02 10.03 2.22
C GLU A 51 -15.95 8.83 1.27
N PHE A 52 -16.52 7.69 1.68
CA PHE A 52 -16.62 6.49 0.86
C PHE A 52 -18.06 6.29 0.42
N ALA A 53 -18.28 6.27 -0.89
CA ALA A 53 -19.52 5.79 -1.50
C ALA A 53 -19.36 4.32 -1.93
N ASP A 54 -20.47 3.59 -2.03
CA ASP A 54 -20.46 2.18 -2.48
C ASP A 54 -19.74 1.99 -3.82
N THR A 55 -19.93 2.94 -4.75
CA THR A 55 -19.26 2.93 -6.06
C THR A 55 -17.75 3.10 -5.94
N SER A 56 -17.26 3.87 -4.97
CA SER A 56 -15.85 4.04 -4.68
C SER A 56 -15.20 2.73 -4.21
N LEU A 57 -15.91 1.96 -3.37
CA LEU A 57 -15.45 0.65 -2.88
C LEU A 57 -15.41 -0.40 -3.99
N LEU A 58 -16.42 -0.41 -4.87
CA LEU A 58 -16.44 -1.30 -6.04
C LEU A 58 -15.29 -0.98 -7.02
N LYS A 59 -14.95 0.30 -7.16
CA LYS A 59 -13.83 0.74 -8.00
C LYS A 59 -12.48 0.33 -7.42
N ALA A 60 -12.29 0.50 -6.11
CA ALA A 60 -11.08 0.07 -5.40
C ALA A 60 -10.78 -1.43 -5.62
N LYS A 61 -11.83 -2.27 -5.62
CA LYS A 61 -11.74 -3.71 -5.89
C LYS A 61 -11.43 -4.04 -7.36
N LYS A 62 -11.98 -3.29 -8.31
CA LYS A 62 -11.94 -3.62 -9.74
C LYS A 62 -10.61 -3.25 -10.40
N ASP A 63 -10.02 -2.14 -9.98
CA ASP A 63 -8.90 -1.53 -10.71
C ASP A 63 -7.53 -1.95 -10.17
N ASN A 64 -7.46 -2.65 -9.02
CA ASN A 64 -6.18 -2.88 -8.33
C ASN A 64 -6.08 -4.24 -7.61
N ASP A 65 -5.86 -5.33 -8.35
CA ASP A 65 -5.44 -6.61 -7.75
C ASP A 65 -4.14 -6.46 -6.92
N SER A 66 -3.33 -5.43 -7.19
CA SER A 66 -2.14 -5.08 -6.43
C SER A 66 -2.42 -4.65 -4.97
N LEU A 67 -3.67 -4.35 -4.60
CA LEU A 67 -4.07 -3.97 -3.24
C LEU A 67 -4.63 -5.17 -2.44
N LEU A 68 -4.62 -6.37 -3.03
CA LEU A 68 -5.10 -7.58 -2.39
C LEU A 68 -4.09 -8.09 -1.35
N ILE A 69 -4.56 -8.31 -0.13
CA ILE A 69 -3.79 -9.00 0.92
C ILE A 69 -4.20 -10.47 0.92
N SER A 70 -3.21 -11.37 0.95
CA SER A 70 -3.46 -12.80 1.10
C SER A 70 -4.00 -13.09 2.51
N GLN A 71 -4.90 -14.09 2.62
CA GLN A 71 -5.44 -14.47 3.92
C GLN A 71 -4.34 -14.86 4.92
N LYS A 72 -3.27 -15.49 4.44
CA LYS A 72 -2.11 -15.89 5.26
C LYS A 72 -1.40 -14.68 5.86
N ASN A 73 -1.12 -13.67 5.03
CA ASN A 73 -0.41 -12.46 5.47
C ASN A 73 -1.29 -11.58 6.36
N PHE A 74 -2.60 -11.53 6.10
CA PHE A 74 -3.55 -10.86 6.99
C PHE A 74 -3.61 -11.56 8.35
N ASN A 75 -3.69 -12.90 8.35
CA ASN A 75 -3.80 -13.69 9.59
C ASN A 75 -2.54 -13.67 10.46
N GLN A 76 -1.41 -13.21 9.93
CA GLN A 76 -0.20 -12.98 10.73
C GLN A 76 -0.42 -11.90 11.79
N PHE A 77 -1.31 -10.94 11.53
CA PHE A 77 -1.55 -9.79 12.40
C PHE A 77 -2.97 -9.72 12.96
N VAL A 78 -3.96 -10.29 12.25
CA VAL A 78 -5.36 -10.30 12.66
C VAL A 78 -5.86 -11.73 12.75
N PRO A 79 -6.27 -12.23 13.94
CA PRO A 79 -6.79 -13.60 14.07
C PRO A 79 -7.98 -13.88 13.15
N ASP A 80 -8.02 -15.07 12.57
CA ASP A 80 -9.09 -15.50 11.67
C ASP A 80 -10.47 -15.50 12.33
N SER A 81 -10.52 -15.69 13.65
CA SER A 81 -11.73 -15.59 14.47
C SER A 81 -12.47 -14.26 14.30
N VAL A 82 -11.75 -13.15 14.02
CA VAL A 82 -12.36 -11.84 13.78
C VAL A 82 -13.23 -11.87 12.51
N LEU A 83 -12.70 -12.45 11.43
CA LEU A 83 -13.43 -12.54 10.16
C LEU A 83 -14.56 -13.58 10.23
N GLN A 84 -14.38 -14.67 10.97
CA GLN A 84 -15.41 -15.72 11.13
C GLN A 84 -16.67 -15.23 11.87
N GLN A 85 -16.59 -14.12 12.61
CA GLN A 85 -17.77 -13.51 13.23
C GLN A 85 -18.65 -12.77 12.22
N VAL A 86 -18.04 -12.26 11.15
CA VAL A 86 -18.72 -11.45 10.12
C VAL A 86 -19.08 -12.30 8.90
N TYR A 87 -18.23 -13.25 8.54
CA TYR A 87 -18.39 -14.12 7.38
C TYR A 87 -18.76 -15.54 7.80
N ALA A 88 -19.59 -16.21 6.99
CA ALA A 88 -19.98 -17.59 7.24
C ALA A 88 -18.76 -18.54 7.28
N LYS A 89 -18.87 -19.62 8.05
CA LYS A 89 -17.81 -20.62 8.21
C LYS A 89 -17.35 -21.16 6.85
N GLY A 90 -16.03 -21.11 6.62
CA GLY A 90 -15.42 -21.59 5.37
C GLY A 90 -15.32 -20.54 4.26
N VAL A 91 -15.91 -19.35 4.44
CA VAL A 91 -15.73 -18.23 3.51
C VAL A 91 -14.37 -17.60 3.73
N LYS A 92 -13.59 -17.47 2.66
CA LYS A 92 -12.31 -16.74 2.64
C LYS A 92 -12.53 -15.42 1.90
N PRO A 93 -12.83 -14.31 2.61
CA PRO A 93 -13.07 -13.03 1.95
C PRO A 93 -11.80 -12.52 1.27
N LYS A 94 -11.95 -11.83 0.14
CA LYS A 94 -10.86 -11.08 -0.47
C LYS A 94 -10.72 -9.74 0.25
N ILE A 95 -9.52 -9.45 0.75
CA ILE A 95 -9.23 -8.26 1.55
C ILE A 95 -8.47 -7.27 0.68
N TYR A 96 -9.09 -6.12 0.41
CA TYR A 96 -8.50 -5.03 -0.38
C TYR A 96 -8.24 -3.85 0.54
N VAL A 97 -7.04 -3.28 0.47
CA VAL A 97 -6.72 -2.08 1.25
C VAL A 97 -7.28 -0.81 0.61
N LEU A 98 -7.74 0.10 1.45
CA LEU A 98 -8.16 1.45 1.05
C LEU A 98 -7.08 2.47 1.38
N GLY A 99 -6.42 2.35 2.54
CA GLY A 99 -5.32 3.22 2.94
C GLY A 99 -5.13 3.32 4.45
N LYS A 100 -4.36 4.31 4.91
CA LYS A 100 -4.13 4.56 6.34
C LYS A 100 -4.33 6.00 6.72
N VAL A 101 -4.76 6.21 7.97
CA VAL A 101 -4.84 7.51 8.62
C VAL A 101 -3.97 7.48 9.86
N THR A 102 -3.01 8.39 9.95
CA THR A 102 -2.14 8.53 11.13
C THR A 102 -2.52 9.77 11.90
N VAL A 103 -2.91 9.59 13.16
CA VAL A 103 -3.16 10.70 14.08
C VAL A 103 -1.83 11.08 14.75
N PRO A 104 -1.37 12.34 14.64
CA PRO A 104 -0.11 12.76 15.24
C PRO A 104 -0.05 12.43 16.74
N LYS A 105 1.01 11.73 17.15
CA LYS A 105 1.25 11.31 18.55
C LYS A 105 0.19 10.36 19.15
N ALA A 106 -0.62 9.73 18.30
CA ALA A 106 -1.59 8.73 18.74
C ALA A 106 -1.45 7.47 17.86
N GLU A 107 -2.53 7.03 17.22
CA GLU A 107 -2.61 5.75 16.53
C GLU A 107 -2.68 5.88 15.00
N THR A 108 -2.43 4.75 14.33
CA THR A 108 -2.62 4.61 12.89
C THR A 108 -3.78 3.66 12.62
N TYR A 109 -4.77 4.16 11.89
CA TYR A 109 -5.90 3.39 11.41
C TYR A 109 -5.58 2.81 10.05
N LEU A 110 -5.81 1.51 9.87
CA LEU A 110 -5.66 0.80 8.61
C LEU A 110 -7.07 0.48 8.06
N LEU A 111 -7.34 0.93 6.84
CA LEU A 111 -8.64 0.87 6.16
C LEU A 111 -8.52 0.04 4.89
#